data_AF-A0A6P2A4M9-F1
#
_entry.id   AF-A0A6P2A4M9-F1
#
_cell.length_a   1.000
_cell.length_b   1.000
_cell.length_c   1.000
_cell.angle_alpha   90.00
_cell.angle_beta   90.00
_cell.angle_gamma   90.00
#
_symmetry.space_group_name_H-M   'P 1'
#
loop_
_entity.id
_entity.type
_entity.pdbx_description
1 polymer ?
#
loop_
_entity_poly.entity_id
_entity_poly.type
_entity_poly.pdbx_seq_one_letter_code
_entity_poly.pdbx_strand_id
1 'polypeptide(L)'
;MTKMNTLILATLLALFAAVPLQADDAATKTVGEVYEERAALEGKQVTVQGEVVKVNAGVMQRNFIHIQDGSGDALHDTNNLVITTQDNAAVGDKVSVTGTVVVDHDFGFGYHYPLLVEQASVTKSE
;
A
#
# COMPACT_ATOMS: atom_id res chain seq x y z
N MET A 1 -50.91 -37.73 18.21
CA MET A 1 -49.72 -38.21 17.47
C MET A 1 -49.10 -36.97 16.80
N THR A 2 -48.15 -36.26 17.43
CA THR A 2 -46.68 -36.55 17.41
C THR A 2 -46.16 -36.19 16.00
N LYS A 3 -45.37 -35.14 15.71
CA LYS A 3 -44.26 -34.49 16.45
C LYS A 3 -44.05 -33.02 16.06
N MET A 4 -43.63 -32.29 17.09
CA MET A 4 -42.88 -31.05 17.11
C MET A 4 -41.53 -31.19 16.38
N ASN A 5 -41.14 -30.21 15.55
CA ASN A 5 -39.78 -30.09 15.00
C ASN A 5 -39.28 -28.63 15.12
N THR A 6 -38.71 -28.37 16.29
CA THR A 6 -37.49 -27.63 16.62
C THR A 6 -36.96 -26.56 15.65
N LEU A 7 -36.82 -25.36 16.22
CA LEU A 7 -36.02 -24.21 15.83
C LEU A 7 -34.66 -24.54 15.18
N ILE A 8 -34.29 -23.78 14.15
CA ILE A 8 -32.91 -23.28 14.03
C ILE A 8 -32.98 -21.76 13.82
N LEU A 9 -32.35 -21.08 14.76
CA LEU A 9 -32.21 -19.65 14.96
C LEU A 9 -31.16 -19.11 13.98
N ALA A 10 -31.57 -18.36 12.94
CA ALA A 10 -30.63 -17.64 12.08
C ALA A 10 -30.31 -16.27 12.69
N THR A 11 -29.46 -16.24 13.71
CA THR A 11 -28.78 -15.00 14.13
C THR A 11 -27.66 -14.71 13.14
N LEU A 12 -27.97 -13.91 12.12
CA LEU A 12 -26.95 -13.25 11.31
C LEU A 12 -26.39 -12.08 12.13
N LEU A 13 -25.46 -12.36 13.03
CA LEU A 13 -24.66 -11.31 13.66
C LEU A 13 -23.53 -10.97 12.68
N ALA A 14 -23.74 -9.95 11.86
CA ALA A 14 -22.69 -9.34 11.07
C ALA A 14 -21.65 -8.73 12.03
N LEU A 15 -20.60 -9.50 12.33
CA LEU A 15 -19.41 -8.97 12.96
C LEU A 15 -18.53 -8.36 11.86
N PHE A 16 -18.95 -7.21 11.32
CA PHE A 16 -17.96 -6.25 10.85
C PHE A 16 -17.29 -5.74 12.11
N ALA A 17 -16.20 -6.39 12.52
CA ALA A 17 -15.29 -5.80 13.47
C ALA A 17 -14.89 -4.45 12.86
N ALA A 18 -15.39 -3.37 13.47
CA ALA A 18 -14.89 -2.04 13.24
C ALA A 18 -13.40 -2.10 13.58
N VAL A 19 -12.56 -2.29 12.56
CA VAL A 19 -11.14 -2.00 12.68
C VAL A 19 -11.11 -0.54 13.09
N PRO A 20 -10.60 -0.20 14.28
CA PRO A 20 -10.50 1.20 14.65
C PRO A 20 -9.67 1.86 13.56
N LEU A 21 -10.27 2.86 12.91
CA LEU A 21 -9.61 3.81 12.02
C LEU A 21 -8.75 4.73 12.89
N GLN A 22 -7.89 4.14 13.72
CA GLN A 22 -6.82 4.85 14.39
C GLN A 22 -5.84 5.21 13.28
N ALA A 23 -5.85 6.47 12.89
CA ALA A 23 -4.68 7.11 12.33
C ALA A 23 -3.60 7.11 13.43
N ASP A 24 -2.98 5.96 13.67
CA ASP A 24 -1.60 5.97 14.13
C ASP A 24 -0.85 6.77 13.07
N ASP A 25 -0.14 7.82 13.48
CA ASP A 25 0.72 8.60 12.60
C ASP A 25 1.61 7.59 11.86
N ALA A 26 1.40 7.44 10.55
CA ALA A 26 2.04 6.40 9.77
C ALA A 26 3.56 6.53 9.93
N ALA A 27 4.22 5.44 10.29
CA ALA A 27 5.66 5.48 10.57
C ALA A 27 6.40 6.05 9.37
N THR A 28 7.19 7.11 9.60
CA THR A 28 8.03 7.67 8.54
C THR A 28 9.23 6.77 8.32
N LYS A 29 9.43 6.34 7.08
CA LYS A 29 10.48 5.40 6.66
C LYS A 29 11.14 5.89 5.38
N THR A 30 12.41 5.55 5.22
CA THR A 30 13.13 5.67 3.96
C THR A 30 12.76 4.52 3.02
N VAL A 31 13.03 4.66 1.71
CA VAL A 31 12.79 3.60 0.72
C VAL A 31 13.50 2.31 1.11
N GLY A 32 14.77 2.40 1.50
CA GLY A 32 15.58 1.24 1.92
C GLY A 32 15.00 0.53 3.13
N GLU A 33 14.55 1.27 4.16
CA GLU A 33 13.91 0.69 5.34
C GLU A 33 12.59 0.00 5.00
N VAL A 34 11.79 0.54 4.07
CA VAL A 34 10.56 -0.15 3.63
C VAL A 34 10.89 -1.49 2.95
N TYR A 35 11.97 -1.55 2.15
CA TYR A 35 12.44 -2.81 1.57
C TYR A 35 12.96 -3.81 2.61
N GLU A 36 13.78 -3.33 3.56
CA GLU A 36 14.37 -4.14 4.63
C GLU A 36 13.30 -4.71 5.57
N GLU A 37 12.36 -3.87 5.99
CA GLU A 37 11.32 -4.20 6.97
C GLU A 37 10.00 -4.67 6.34
N ARG A 38 9.93 -4.88 5.01
CA ARG A 38 8.66 -5.12 4.27
C ARG A 38 7.73 -6.16 4.90
N ALA A 39 8.27 -7.27 5.39
CA ALA A 39 7.48 -8.32 6.03
C ALA A 39 6.85 -7.87 7.37
N ALA A 40 7.53 -7.00 8.10
CA ALA A 40 7.00 -6.42 9.34
C ALA A 40 6.04 -5.25 9.09
N LEU A 41 6.13 -4.64 7.91
CA LEU A 41 5.30 -3.51 7.49
C LEU A 41 4.05 -3.93 6.71
N GLU A 42 3.96 -5.17 6.23
CA GLU A 42 2.81 -5.67 5.48
C GLU A 42 1.46 -5.33 6.17
N GLY A 43 0.56 -4.71 5.40
CA GLY A 43 -0.75 -4.26 5.86
C GLY A 43 -0.75 -2.99 6.71
N LYS A 44 0.41 -2.39 7.00
CA LYS A 44 0.54 -1.15 7.77
C LYS A 44 0.71 0.06 6.86
N GLN A 45 0.32 1.23 7.36
CA GLN A 45 0.61 2.48 6.69
C GLN A 45 2.03 2.97 7.00
N VAL A 46 2.70 3.48 5.97
CA VAL A 46 4.00 4.17 6.08
C VAL A 46 3.94 5.51 5.38
N THR A 47 4.76 6.45 5.85
CA THR A 47 5.03 7.71 5.15
C THR A 47 6.46 7.68 4.61
N VAL A 48 6.64 7.94 3.31
CA VAL A 48 7.94 7.93 2.64
C VAL A 48 8.12 9.23 1.86
N GLN A 49 9.26 9.87 2.03
CA GLN A 49 9.64 11.03 1.21
C GLN A 49 10.61 10.59 0.13
N GLY A 50 10.44 11.11 -1.08
CA GLY A 50 11.33 10.77 -2.21
C GLY A 50 11.11 11.65 -3.43
N GLU A 51 11.98 11.51 -4.41
CA GLU A 51 11.85 12.09 -5.74
C GLU A 51 11.17 11.12 -6.68
N VAL A 52 10.20 11.59 -7.45
CA VAL A 52 9.52 10.81 -8.48
C VAL A 52 10.45 10.60 -9.67
N VAL A 53 10.78 9.34 -9.96
CA VAL A 53 11.68 8.99 -11.07
C VAL A 53 10.94 8.41 -12.29
N LYS A 54 9.71 7.93 -12.11
CA LYS A 54 8.87 7.40 -13.19
C LYS A 54 7.39 7.45 -12.82
N VAL A 55 6.54 7.71 -13.81
CA VAL A 55 5.07 7.69 -13.66
C VAL A 55 4.46 6.90 -14.81
N ASN A 56 3.65 5.89 -14.49
CA ASN A 56 2.76 5.23 -15.45
C ASN A 56 1.31 5.56 -15.02
N ALA A 57 0.71 6.56 -15.65
CA ALA A 57 -0.63 7.01 -15.31
C ALA A 57 -1.73 6.15 -15.95
N GLY A 58 -2.86 5.99 -15.25
CA GLY A 58 -4.06 5.33 -15.78
C GLY A 58 -3.99 3.82 -15.99
N VAL A 59 -2.94 3.15 -15.49
CA VAL A 59 -2.83 1.68 -15.52
C VAL A 59 -3.81 1.08 -14.53
N MET A 60 -4.71 0.20 -14.97
CA MET A 60 -5.73 -0.41 -14.10
C MET A 60 -6.55 0.62 -13.29
N GLN A 61 -6.88 1.77 -13.93
CA GLN A 61 -7.63 2.88 -13.32
C GLN A 61 -6.93 3.54 -12.12
N ARG A 62 -5.60 3.49 -12.06
CA ARG A 62 -4.77 4.17 -11.05
C ARG A 62 -3.41 4.57 -11.63
N ASN A 63 -2.65 5.37 -10.90
CA ASN A 63 -1.30 5.75 -11.26
C ASN A 63 -0.28 4.87 -10.54
N PHE A 64 0.77 4.47 -11.25
CA PHE A 64 1.94 3.81 -10.68
C PHE A 64 3.09 4.81 -10.68
N ILE A 65 3.49 5.24 -9.49
CA ILE A 65 4.55 6.23 -9.28
C ILE A 65 5.74 5.51 -8.68
N HIS A 66 6.92 5.72 -9.24
CA HIS A 66 8.16 5.22 -8.70
C HIS A 66 8.90 6.35 -8.00
N ILE A 67 9.31 6.16 -6.75
CA ILE A 67 10.08 7.13 -5.97
C ILE A 67 11.42 6.56 -5.53
N GLN A 68 12.40 7.45 -5.39
CA GLN A 68 13.72 7.16 -4.81
C GLN A 68 14.12 8.25 -3.83
N ASP A 69 14.82 7.89 -2.76
CA ASP A 69 15.33 8.84 -1.76
C ASP A 69 16.84 8.72 -1.53
N GLY A 70 17.50 7.78 -2.23
CA GLY A 70 18.93 7.50 -2.12
C GLY A 70 19.34 6.54 -1.00
N SER A 71 18.40 6.02 -0.21
CA SER A 71 18.70 5.11 0.91
C SER A 71 18.85 3.63 0.53
N GLY A 72 18.26 3.20 -0.59
CA GLY A 72 18.33 1.82 -1.05
C GLY A 72 19.52 1.51 -1.96
N ASP A 73 19.61 0.25 -2.42
CA ASP A 73 20.71 -0.24 -3.24
C ASP A 73 20.24 -0.60 -4.67
N ALA A 74 20.80 0.09 -5.66
CA ALA A 74 20.50 -0.15 -7.07
C ALA A 74 21.01 -1.50 -7.59
N LEU A 75 22.04 -2.10 -6.99
CA LEU A 75 22.54 -3.43 -7.38
C LEU A 75 21.59 -4.55 -6.93
N HIS A 76 20.71 -4.28 -5.97
CA HIS A 76 19.76 -5.23 -5.40
C HIS A 76 18.30 -4.83 -5.64
N ASP A 77 18.04 -3.82 -6.50
CA ASP A 77 16.71 -3.30 -6.82
C ASP A 77 15.88 -2.86 -5.58
N THR A 78 16.55 -2.39 -4.52
CA THR A 78 15.91 -1.91 -3.28
C THR A 78 15.87 -0.38 -3.15
N ASN A 79 16.23 0.33 -4.22
CA ASN A 79 16.28 1.80 -4.25
C ASN A 79 15.04 2.45 -4.87
N ASN A 80 14.06 1.68 -5.34
CA ASN A 80 12.97 2.17 -6.17
C ASN A 80 11.60 1.68 -5.67
N LEU A 81 10.96 2.47 -4.82
CA LEU A 81 9.65 2.11 -4.26
C LEU A 81 8.52 2.42 -5.24
N VAL A 82 7.63 1.45 -5.43
CA VAL A 82 6.47 1.58 -6.31
C VAL A 82 5.22 1.91 -5.50
N ILE A 83 4.54 2.96 -5.88
CA ILE A 83 3.35 3.51 -5.23
C ILE A 83 2.16 3.38 -6.18
N THR A 84 1.02 2.89 -5.69
CA THR A 84 -0.26 3.03 -6.40
C THR A 84 -1.13 4.11 -5.75
N THR A 85 -1.65 5.02 -6.56
CA THR A 85 -2.40 6.19 -6.09
C THR A 85 -3.41 6.68 -7.12
N GLN A 86 -4.37 7.50 -6.69
CA GLN A 86 -5.22 8.32 -7.57
C GLN A 86 -4.70 9.75 -7.76
N ASP A 87 -3.71 10.15 -6.95
CA ASP A 87 -3.11 11.47 -7.04
C ASP A 87 -2.16 11.56 -8.24
N ASN A 88 -1.89 12.79 -8.69
CA ASN A 88 -0.95 13.06 -9.77
C ASN A 88 0.39 13.55 -9.22
N ALA A 89 1.47 13.13 -9.86
CA ALA A 89 2.81 13.69 -9.67
C ALA A 89 3.56 13.70 -11.00
N ALA A 90 4.59 14.54 -11.12
CA ALA A 90 5.48 14.58 -12.27
C ALA A 90 6.86 14.04 -11.91
N VAL A 91 7.59 13.52 -12.91
CA VAL A 91 9.00 13.14 -12.74
C VAL A 91 9.80 14.38 -12.31
N GLY A 92 10.65 14.22 -11.30
CA GLY A 92 11.42 15.28 -10.65
C GLY A 92 10.70 15.97 -9.48
N ASP A 93 9.42 15.66 -9.22
CA ASP A 93 8.75 16.14 -8.02
C ASP A 93 9.33 15.47 -6.78
N LYS A 94 9.63 16.27 -5.75
CA LYS A 94 9.83 15.77 -4.39
C LYS A 94 8.46 15.62 -3.73
N VAL A 95 8.19 14.44 -3.18
CA VAL A 95 6.87 14.10 -2.65
C VAL A 95 6.98 13.45 -1.27
N SER A 96 5.94 13.62 -0.47
CA SER A 96 5.64 12.82 0.72
C SER A 96 4.44 11.93 0.40
N VAL A 97 4.64 10.62 0.54
CA VAL A 97 3.68 9.58 0.17
C VAL A 97 3.27 8.81 1.42
N THR A 98 1.97 8.74 1.70
CA THR A 98 1.45 7.92 2.80
C THR A 98 0.48 6.88 2.25
N GLY A 99 0.72 5.60 2.51
CA GLY A 99 -0.14 4.51 2.05
C GLY A 99 0.20 3.17 2.69
N THR A 100 -0.49 2.11 2.27
CA THR A 100 -0.39 0.77 2.89
C THR A 100 0.66 -0.09 2.21
N VAL A 101 1.59 -0.66 2.98
CA VAL A 101 2.59 -1.60 2.45
C VAL A 101 1.93 -2.93 2.08
N VAL A 102 2.18 -3.40 0.87
CA VAL A 102 1.71 -4.69 0.36
C VAL A 102 2.90 -5.47 -0.20
N VAL A 103 2.99 -6.74 0.17
CA VAL A 103 4.10 -7.64 -0.22
C VAL A 103 3.55 -8.73 -1.14
N ASP A 104 4.36 -9.15 -2.12
CA ASP A 104 4.04 -10.23 -3.08
C ASP A 104 2.66 -10.08 -3.75
N HIS A 105 2.34 -8.85 -4.19
CA HIS A 105 1.08 -8.56 -4.84
C HIS A 105 1.09 -9.03 -6.30
N ASP A 106 0.13 -9.88 -6.67
CA ASP A 106 -0.06 -10.36 -8.04
C ASP A 106 -1.32 -9.74 -8.66
N PHE A 107 -1.12 -8.86 -9.66
CA PHE A 107 -2.22 -8.31 -10.46
C PHE A 107 -2.65 -9.25 -11.61
N GLY A 108 -2.03 -10.42 -11.75
CA GLY A 108 -2.23 -11.38 -12.83
C GLY A 108 -1.43 -11.03 -14.08
N PHE A 109 -1.49 -11.90 -15.10
CA PHE A 109 -0.87 -11.70 -16.42
C PHE A 109 0.65 -11.40 -16.38
N GLY A 110 1.34 -11.84 -15.33
CA GLY A 110 2.78 -11.62 -15.14
C GLY A 110 3.15 -10.32 -14.42
N TYR A 111 2.17 -9.54 -13.94
CA TYR A 111 2.39 -8.33 -13.15
C TYR A 111 2.46 -8.66 -11.65
N HIS A 112 3.61 -9.19 -11.23
CA HIS A 112 3.93 -9.45 -9.82
C HIS A 112 4.84 -8.38 -9.25
N TYR A 113 4.49 -7.84 -8.09
CA TYR A 113 5.26 -6.84 -7.36
C TYR A 113 5.65 -7.38 -5.98
N PRO A 114 6.95 -7.59 -5.71
CA PRO A 114 7.39 -8.07 -4.40
C PRO A 114 7.13 -7.05 -3.28
N LEU A 115 6.98 -5.77 -3.63
CA LEU A 115 6.69 -4.68 -2.71
C LEU A 115 5.94 -3.56 -3.43
N LEU A 116 4.86 -3.09 -2.81
CA LEU A 116 4.08 -1.90 -3.19
C LEU A 116 3.74 -1.08 -1.95
N VAL A 117 3.47 0.21 -2.16
CA VAL A 117 2.64 1.00 -1.25
C VAL A 117 1.36 1.35 -2.00
N GLU A 118 0.23 0.80 -1.56
CA GLU A 118 -1.06 0.94 -2.22
C GLU A 118 -1.95 2.01 -1.59
N GLN A 119 -2.90 2.49 -2.40
CA GLN A 119 -3.93 3.46 -2.00
C GLN A 119 -3.33 4.73 -1.38
N ALA A 120 -2.15 5.11 -1.85
CA ALA A 120 -1.38 6.15 -1.20
C ALA A 120 -1.94 7.54 -1.52
N SER A 121 -1.84 8.46 -0.57
CA SER A 121 -1.95 9.89 -0.83
C SER A 121 -0.56 10.46 -1.11
N VAL A 122 -0.47 11.30 -2.13
CA VAL A 122 0.77 11.94 -2.57
C VAL A 122 0.65 13.45 -2.41
N THR A 123 1.54 14.03 -1.61
CA THR A 123 1.65 15.48 -1.46
C THR A 123 3.02 15.93 -1.96
N LYS A 124 3.06 17.08 -2.65
CA LYS A 124 4.33 17.65 -3.10
C LYS A 124 5.03 18.31 -1.91
N SER A 125 6.29 17.95 -1.69
CA SER A 125 7.15 18.56 -0.68
C SER A 125 7.71 19.88 -1.27
N GLU A 126 7.64 20.96 -0.51
CA GLU A 126 8.26 22.25 -0.89
C GLU A 126 9.80 22.22 -0.84
#